data_AF-A0A453TD68-F1
#
_entry.id   AF-A0A453TD68-F1
#
_cell.length_a   1.000
_cell.length_b   1.000
_cell.length_c   1.000
_cell.angle_alpha   90.00
_cell.angle_beta   90.00
_cell.angle_gamma   90.00
#
_symmetry.space_group_name_H-M   'P 1'
#
loop_
_entity.id
_entity.type
_entity.pdbx_description
1 polymer ?
#
loop_
_entity_poly.entity_id
_entity_poly.type
_entity_poly.pdbx_seq_one_letter_code
_entity_poly.pdbx_strand_id
1 'polypeptide(L)'
;MAEASTEATGAAPPPLHVVVFPWLAFGHFTPFLELSEQLARRGHAVTFVSTPRNVARPRPVNPRIRLLPLPLPSVDGLPDGAESTPDVPPEKVDLLKVAFDALAAPFARFLHEACAGGDGATEFGKRPDWIFVDFAHYWLPPIAEQHKVHA
;
A
#
# COMPACT_ATOMS: atom_id res chain seq x y z
N MET A 1 56.67 -1.20 -0.92
CA MET A 1 55.44 -1.23 -1.75
C MET A 1 54.29 -1.48 -0.80
N ALA A 2 53.56 -0.43 -0.43
CA ALA A 2 52.38 -0.53 0.41
C ALA A 2 51.17 -0.67 -0.51
N GLU A 3 50.44 -1.78 -0.40
CA GLU A 3 49.11 -1.92 -1.00
C GLU A 3 48.14 -1.09 -0.16
N ALA A 4 47.58 -0.06 -0.76
CA ALA A 4 46.49 0.71 -0.18
C ALA A 4 45.20 -0.08 -0.33
N SER A 5 44.77 -0.71 0.76
CA SER A 5 43.44 -1.29 0.91
C SER A 5 42.40 -0.18 0.74
N THR A 6 41.62 -0.25 -0.33
CA THR A 6 40.48 0.66 -0.54
C THR A 6 39.32 0.11 0.28
N GLU A 7 39.08 0.69 1.46
CA GLU A 7 37.85 0.46 2.22
C GLU A 7 36.68 1.05 1.42
N ALA A 8 35.85 0.17 0.86
CA ALA A 8 34.55 0.56 0.33
C ALA A 8 33.71 1.06 1.51
N THR A 9 33.49 2.36 1.59
CA THR A 9 32.52 2.95 2.51
C THR A 9 31.14 2.42 2.12
N GLY A 10 30.65 1.42 2.87
CA GLY A 10 29.35 0.79 2.63
C GLY A 10 28.21 1.77 2.92
N ALA A 11 27.88 2.62 1.95
CA ALA A 11 26.70 3.46 2.02
C ALA A 11 25.46 2.57 2.10
N ALA A 12 24.56 2.86 3.04
CA ALA A 12 23.28 2.18 3.14
C ALA A 12 22.52 2.31 1.80
N PRO A 13 21.80 1.26 1.36
CA PRO A 13 21.04 1.32 0.13
C PRO A 13 20.02 2.47 0.17
N PRO A 14 19.70 3.10 -0.98
CA PRO A 14 18.80 4.24 -1.02
C PRO A 14 17.40 3.86 -0.50
N PRO A 15 16.68 4.82 0.13
CA PRO A 15 15.29 4.63 0.53
C PRO A 15 14.40 4.11 -0.61
N LEU A 16 13.61 3.09 -0.29
CA LEU A 16 12.55 2.56 -1.14
C LEU A 16 11.24 3.31 -0.88
N HIS A 17 10.42 3.45 -1.92
CA HIS A 17 8.99 3.77 -1.81
C HIS A 17 8.20 2.47 -1.94
N VAL A 18 7.53 2.09 -0.86
CA VAL A 18 6.77 0.85 -0.74
C VAL A 18 5.28 1.18 -0.65
N VAL A 19 4.46 0.49 -1.43
CA VAL A 19 3.01 0.52 -1.29
C VAL A 19 2.59 -0.70 -0.48
N VAL A 20 1.67 -0.55 0.46
CA VAL A 20 1.12 -1.64 1.27
C VAL A 20 -0.38 -1.64 1.14
N PHE A 21 -0.97 -2.74 0.69
CA PHE A 21 -2.42 -2.87 0.52
C PHE A 21 -2.91 -4.17 1.20
N PRO A 22 -3.44 -4.08 2.43
CA PRO A 22 -3.99 -5.22 3.15
C PRO A 22 -5.45 -5.50 2.78
N TRP A 23 -5.93 -6.72 3.08
CA TRP A 23 -7.35 -7.04 3.08
C TRP A 23 -8.12 -6.18 4.11
N LEU A 24 -9.40 -5.88 3.84
CA LEU A 24 -10.27 -5.01 4.64
C LEU A 24 -10.79 -5.67 5.93
N ALA A 25 -9.89 -6.26 6.71
CA ALA A 25 -10.16 -6.85 8.03
C ALA A 25 -9.11 -6.38 9.03
N PHE A 26 -9.49 -6.07 10.28
CA PHE A 26 -8.51 -5.56 11.26
C PHE A 26 -7.41 -6.56 11.62
N GLY A 27 -7.69 -7.85 11.51
CA GLY A 27 -6.67 -8.90 11.66
C GLY A 27 -5.56 -8.84 10.61
N HIS A 28 -5.80 -8.19 9.46
CA HIS A 28 -4.80 -7.95 8.41
C HIS A 28 -4.29 -6.51 8.49
N PHE A 29 -5.19 -5.55 8.68
CA PHE A 29 -4.87 -4.13 8.77
C PHE A 29 -3.77 -3.82 9.79
N THR A 30 -3.93 -4.30 11.03
CA THR A 30 -2.99 -3.97 12.13
C THR A 30 -1.59 -4.53 11.86
N PRO A 31 -1.40 -5.82 11.54
CA PRO A 31 -0.06 -6.34 11.22
C PRO A 31 0.61 -5.64 10.03
N PHE A 32 -0.14 -5.30 8.98
CA PHE A 32 0.42 -4.57 7.84
C PHE A 32 0.79 -3.12 8.19
N LEU A 33 0.04 -2.47 9.10
CA LEU A 33 0.41 -1.15 9.61
C LEU A 33 1.68 -1.23 10.49
N GLU A 34 1.80 -2.27 11.31
CA GLU A 34 3.03 -2.52 12.08
C GLU A 34 4.24 -2.78 11.16
N LEU A 35 4.07 -3.58 10.09
CA LEU A 35 5.09 -3.75 9.05
C LEU A 35 5.48 -2.40 8.44
N SER A 36 4.49 -1.56 8.15
CA SER A 36 4.72 -0.21 7.58
C SER A 36 5.52 0.68 8.53
N GLU A 37 5.23 0.65 9.82
CA GLU A 37 6.02 1.33 10.87
C GLU A 37 7.47 0.81 10.92
N GLN A 38 7.68 -0.49 10.76
CA GLN A 38 9.02 -1.08 10.74
C GLN A 38 9.83 -0.73 9.49
N LEU A 39 9.18 -0.66 8.32
CA LEU A 39 9.80 -0.19 7.08
C LEU A 39 10.14 1.30 7.18
N ALA A 40 9.22 2.11 7.69
CA ALA A 40 9.39 3.54 7.87
C ALA A 40 10.52 3.88 8.85
N ARG A 41 10.69 3.11 9.94
CA ARG A 41 11.82 3.24 10.88
C ARG A 41 13.18 2.93 10.25
N ARG A 42 13.20 2.12 9.18
CA ARG A 42 14.40 1.84 8.38
C ARG A 42 14.65 2.88 7.29
N GLY A 43 13.86 3.94 7.25
CA GLY A 43 14.03 5.07 6.33
C GLY A 43 13.28 4.92 5.01
N HIS A 44 12.42 3.90 4.85
CA HIS A 44 11.62 3.73 3.64
C HIS A 44 10.35 4.59 3.70
N ALA A 45 9.90 5.08 2.55
CA ALA A 45 8.60 5.73 2.42
C ALA A 45 7.54 4.65 2.21
N VAL A 46 6.42 4.74 2.93
CA VAL A 46 5.32 3.78 2.83
C VAL A 46 4.03 4.50 2.46
N THR A 47 3.43 4.14 1.33
CA THR A 47 2.04 4.49 1.02
C THR A 47 1.13 3.34 1.46
N PHE A 48 0.38 3.54 2.54
CA PHE A 48 -0.53 2.53 3.10
C PHE A 48 -1.95 2.74 2.54
N VAL A 49 -2.40 1.80 1.72
CA VAL A 49 -3.65 1.88 0.97
C VAL A 49 -4.77 1.20 1.76
N SER A 50 -5.89 1.89 1.92
CA SER A 50 -7.14 1.29 2.41
C SER A 50 -8.32 2.19 2.02
N THR A 51 -9.47 1.97 2.62
CA THR A 51 -10.70 2.74 2.36
C THR A 51 -10.82 3.93 3.33
N PRO A 52 -11.63 4.96 3.02
CA PRO A 52 -11.72 6.19 3.81
C PRO A 52 -11.99 5.98 5.31
N ARG A 53 -12.95 5.14 5.69
CA ARG A 53 -13.27 4.83 7.10
C ARG A 53 -12.19 4.00 7.76
N ASN A 54 -11.43 3.20 7.03
CA ASN A 54 -10.34 2.42 7.61
C ASN A 54 -9.10 3.28 7.86
N VAL A 55 -8.74 4.18 6.94
CA VAL A 55 -7.60 5.10 7.15
C VAL A 55 -7.90 6.22 8.15
N ALA A 56 -9.17 6.50 8.45
CA ALA A 56 -9.54 7.46 9.50
C ALA A 56 -9.29 6.94 10.93
N ARG A 57 -9.14 5.62 11.10
CA ARG A 57 -8.94 4.97 12.41
C ARG A 57 -7.50 5.08 12.92
N PRO A 58 -6.45 4.71 12.15
CA PRO A 58 -5.08 4.82 12.62
C PRO A 58 -4.56 6.26 12.55
N ARG A 59 -3.59 6.56 13.41
CA ARG A 59 -2.72 7.73 13.27
C ARG A 59 -1.28 7.22 13.26
N PRO A 60 -0.69 6.97 12.08
CA PRO A 60 0.72 6.59 11.97
C PRO A 60 1.55 7.62 12.71
N VAL A 61 2.52 7.13 13.49
CA VAL A 61 3.42 8.03 14.24
C VAL A 61 4.62 8.43 13.39
N ASN A 62 4.96 7.61 12.39
CA ASN A 62 6.07 7.86 11.51
C ASN A 62 5.64 8.73 10.31
N PRO A 63 6.28 9.90 10.08
CA PRO A 63 5.94 10.80 8.98
C PRO A 63 6.23 10.20 7.60
N ARG A 64 7.02 9.11 7.52
CA ARG A 64 7.28 8.37 6.28
C ARG A 64 6.15 7.40 5.92
N ILE A 65 5.02 7.42 6.63
CA ILE A 65 3.82 6.67 6.28
C ILE A 65 2.74 7.65 5.80
N ARG A 66 2.34 7.51 4.55
CA ARG A 66 1.22 8.22 3.95
C ARG A 66 0.03 7.28 3.81
N LEU A 67 -1.09 7.64 4.41
CA LEU A 67 -2.35 6.91 4.20
C LEU A 67 -2.98 7.32 2.87
N LEU A 68 -3.35 6.35 2.04
CA LEU A 68 -4.04 6.57 0.77
C LEU A 68 -5.46 5.98 0.86
N PRO A 69 -6.50 6.83 1.00
CA PRO A 69 -7.89 6.38 0.91
C PRO A 69 -8.29 6.13 -0.55
N LEU A 70 -8.70 4.91 -0.87
CA LEU A 70 -9.41 4.58 -2.10
C LEU A 70 -10.91 4.37 -1.79
N PRO A 71 -11.82 5.17 -2.36
CA PRO A 71 -13.25 5.01 -2.12
C PRO A 71 -13.71 3.60 -2.52
N LEU A 72 -14.30 2.88 -1.56
CA LEU A 72 -14.87 1.57 -1.81
C LEU A 72 -16.15 1.71 -2.66
N PRO A 73 -16.22 1.10 -3.85
CA PRO A 73 -17.42 1.18 -4.69
C PRO A 73 -18.63 0.54 -4.00
N SER A 74 -19.80 1.14 -4.18
CA SER A 74 -21.06 0.59 -3.70
C SER A 74 -21.42 -0.70 -4.45
N VAL A 75 -21.91 -1.69 -3.70
CA VAL A 75 -22.39 -2.97 -4.23
C VAL A 75 -23.79 -3.24 -3.68
N ASP A 76 -24.70 -3.67 -4.55
CA ASP A 76 -26.08 -3.97 -4.13
C ASP A 76 -26.10 -5.04 -3.02
N GLY A 77 -26.92 -4.81 -2.00
CA GLY A 77 -27.00 -5.67 -0.81
C GLY A 77 -25.91 -5.45 0.26
N LEU A 78 -24.82 -4.71 -0.04
CA LEU A 78 -23.81 -4.33 0.96
C LEU A 78 -24.36 -3.17 1.83
N PRO A 79 -24.23 -3.22 3.18
CA PRO A 79 -24.69 -2.12 4.03
C PRO A 79 -23.99 -0.79 3.72
N ASP A 80 -24.71 0.31 3.83
CA ASP A 80 -24.16 1.64 3.54
C ASP A 80 -22.96 1.98 4.43
N GLY A 81 -21.85 2.30 3.77
CA GLY A 81 -20.58 2.63 4.42
C GLY A 81 -19.87 1.44 5.07
N ALA A 82 -20.28 0.20 4.80
CA ALA A 82 -19.50 -0.96 5.18
C ALA A 82 -18.19 -0.98 4.39
N GLU A 83 -17.07 -0.88 5.09
CA GLU A 83 -15.73 -0.81 4.49
C GLU A 83 -14.76 -1.83 5.09
N SER A 84 -15.24 -2.67 6.00
CA SER A 84 -14.44 -3.70 6.65
C SER A 84 -15.29 -4.90 7.06
N THR A 85 -14.66 -6.05 7.30
CA THR A 85 -15.38 -7.28 7.69
C THR A 85 -16.25 -7.12 8.93
N PRO A 86 -15.92 -6.31 9.96
CA PRO A 86 -16.82 -6.09 11.10
C PRO A 86 -18.05 -5.23 10.78
N ASP A 87 -18.05 -4.51 9.65
CA ASP A 87 -19.19 -3.68 9.24
C ASP A 87 -20.27 -4.49 8.49
N VAL A 88 -20.01 -5.78 8.21
CA VAL A 88 -20.89 -6.66 7.43
C VAL A 88 -21.27 -7.93 8.20
N PRO A 89 -22.52 -8.41 8.07
CA PRO A 89 -22.87 -9.77 8.47
C PRO A 89 -22.01 -10.83 7.74
N PRO A 90 -21.70 -11.99 8.36
CA PRO A 90 -20.86 -13.03 7.76
C PRO A 90 -21.31 -13.46 6.36
N GLU A 91 -22.61 -13.57 6.13
CA GLU A 91 -23.22 -13.95 4.86
C GLU A 91 -23.06 -12.91 3.75
N LYS A 92 -22.63 -11.68 4.08
CA LYS A 92 -22.39 -10.58 3.14
C LYS A 92 -20.91 -10.31 2.87
N VAL A 93 -20.00 -11.08 3.43
CA VAL A 93 -18.55 -10.92 3.21
C VAL A 93 -18.18 -11.08 1.74
N ASP A 94 -18.90 -11.89 0.98
CA ASP A 94 -18.65 -12.02 -0.47
C ASP A 94 -19.01 -10.74 -1.23
N LEU A 95 -20.01 -9.97 -0.80
CA LEU A 95 -20.29 -8.65 -1.37
C LEU A 95 -19.18 -7.64 -1.06
N LEU A 96 -18.55 -7.75 0.12
CA LEU A 96 -17.36 -6.95 0.45
C LEU A 96 -16.18 -7.31 -0.46
N LYS A 97 -16.00 -8.60 -0.83
CA LYS A 97 -14.98 -9.01 -1.81
C LYS A 97 -15.28 -8.43 -3.20
N VAL A 98 -16.54 -8.46 -3.64
CA VAL A 98 -16.94 -7.82 -4.92
C VAL A 98 -16.61 -6.33 -4.91
N ALA A 99 -16.91 -5.63 -3.80
CA ALA A 99 -16.57 -4.21 -3.65
C ALA A 99 -15.04 -3.99 -3.66
N PHE A 100 -14.29 -4.89 -3.03
CA PHE A 100 -12.84 -4.86 -3.01
C PHE A 100 -12.22 -5.09 -4.39
N ASP A 101 -12.76 -6.01 -5.18
CA ASP A 101 -12.30 -6.25 -6.55
C ASP A 101 -12.52 -5.03 -7.44
N ALA A 102 -13.59 -4.28 -7.19
CA ALA A 102 -13.84 -3.01 -7.85
C ALA A 102 -12.82 -1.90 -7.49
N LEU A 103 -11.98 -2.09 -6.46
CA LEU A 103 -10.83 -1.21 -6.18
C LEU A 103 -9.70 -1.34 -7.21
N ALA A 104 -9.72 -2.35 -8.09
CA ALA A 104 -8.74 -2.50 -9.16
C ALA A 104 -8.64 -1.24 -10.03
N ALA A 105 -9.77 -0.64 -10.41
CA ALA A 105 -9.79 0.57 -11.24
C ALA A 105 -9.21 1.81 -10.54
N PRO A 106 -9.64 2.21 -9.32
CA PRO A 106 -9.01 3.32 -8.62
C PRO A 106 -7.55 3.04 -8.26
N PHE A 107 -7.17 1.80 -7.95
CA PHE A 107 -5.77 1.44 -7.69
C PHE A 107 -4.90 1.57 -8.94
N ALA A 108 -5.37 1.09 -10.10
CA ALA A 108 -4.64 1.24 -11.37
C ALA A 108 -4.37 2.70 -11.72
N ARG A 109 -5.37 3.58 -11.52
CA ARG A 109 -5.20 5.03 -11.71
C ARG A 109 -4.15 5.60 -10.78
N PHE A 110 -4.23 5.29 -9.48
CA PHE A 110 -3.22 5.69 -8.52
C PHE A 110 -1.82 5.23 -8.94
N LEU A 111 -1.65 3.96 -9.30
CA LEU A 111 -0.32 3.43 -9.64
C LEU A 111 0.23 4.06 -10.91
N HIS A 112 -0.63 4.28 -11.91
CA HIS A 112 -0.27 5.01 -13.13
C HIS A 112 0.24 6.41 -12.82
N GLU A 113 -0.50 7.19 -12.03
CA GLU A 113 -0.12 8.55 -11.61
C GLU A 113 1.17 8.54 -10.77
N ALA A 114 1.30 7.62 -9.82
CA ALA A 114 2.49 7.47 -8.98
C ALA A 114 3.74 7.08 -9.78
N CYS A 115 3.58 6.33 -10.87
CA CYS A 115 4.67 5.99 -11.78
C CYS A 115 5.00 7.10 -12.78
N ALA A 116 4.03 7.94 -13.12
CA ALA A 116 4.20 9.12 -13.99
C ALA A 116 4.80 10.33 -13.23
N GLY A 117 4.68 10.36 -11.91
CA GLY A 117 5.31 11.37 -11.04
C GLY A 117 6.83 11.40 -11.21
N GLY A 118 7.35 12.54 -11.65
CA GLY A 118 8.77 12.78 -11.92
C GLY A 118 9.64 13.05 -10.68
N ASP A 119 10.96 13.09 -10.94
CA ASP A 119 12.18 13.43 -10.15
C ASP A 119 12.30 13.18 -8.64
N GLY A 120 11.23 12.86 -7.91
CA GLY A 120 11.29 12.50 -6.50
C GLY A 120 11.49 13.69 -5.56
N ALA A 121 10.94 14.87 -5.89
CA ALA A 121 10.94 16.04 -4.99
C ALA A 121 10.47 15.72 -3.55
N THR A 122 9.67 14.68 -3.37
CA THR A 122 9.42 14.03 -2.08
C THR A 122 9.63 12.52 -2.21
N GLU A 123 9.90 11.85 -1.08
CA GLU A 123 10.03 10.40 -1.01
C GLU A 123 8.78 9.64 -1.52
N PHE A 124 7.61 10.28 -1.45
CA PHE A 124 6.34 9.76 -1.94
C PHE A 124 5.99 10.16 -3.38
N GLY A 125 6.73 11.09 -3.96
CA GLY A 125 6.67 11.49 -5.37
C GLY A 125 7.57 10.62 -6.24
N LYS A 126 8.49 9.86 -5.63
CA LYS A 126 9.25 8.81 -6.32
C LYS A 126 8.29 7.69 -6.75
N ARG A 127 8.52 7.13 -7.93
CA ARG A 127 7.89 5.90 -8.40
C ARG A 127 7.98 4.78 -7.33
N PRO A 128 6.89 4.04 -7.04
CA PRO A 128 6.93 2.89 -6.16
C PRO A 128 7.94 1.83 -6.62
N ASP A 129 8.73 1.31 -5.69
CA ASP A 129 9.69 0.23 -5.92
C ASP A 129 9.03 -1.15 -5.71
N TRP A 130 8.20 -1.27 -4.66
CA TRP A 130 7.54 -2.52 -4.24
C TRP A 130 6.10 -2.29 -3.81
N ILE A 131 5.25 -3.29 -3.99
CA ILE A 131 3.88 -3.35 -3.49
C ILE A 131 3.77 -4.62 -2.63
N PHE A 132 3.44 -4.48 -1.35
CA PHE A 132 3.06 -5.59 -0.50
C PHE A 132 1.55 -5.78 -0.57
N VAL A 133 1.13 -6.94 -1.07
CA VAL A 133 -0.28 -7.31 -1.18
C VAL A 133 -0.64 -8.43 -0.21
N ASP A 134 -1.90 -8.44 0.17
CA ASP A 134 -2.54 -9.53 0.88
C ASP A 134 -3.14 -10.57 -0.08
N PHE A 135 -3.70 -11.66 0.44
CA PHE A 135 -4.22 -12.79 -0.33
C PHE A 135 -5.35 -12.43 -1.34
N ALA A 136 -6.10 -11.35 -1.08
CA ALA A 136 -7.30 -10.99 -1.86
C ALA A 136 -7.02 -10.23 -3.17
N HIS A 137 -5.76 -10.00 -3.54
CA HIS A 137 -5.38 -9.05 -4.61
C HIS A 137 -5.09 -9.71 -5.96
N TYR A 138 -5.86 -10.70 -6.42
CA TYR A 138 -5.55 -11.41 -7.67
C TYR A 138 -5.47 -10.48 -8.91
N TRP A 139 -6.16 -9.34 -8.87
CA TRP A 139 -6.18 -8.33 -9.93
C TRP A 139 -4.97 -7.37 -9.89
N LEU A 140 -4.21 -7.32 -8.79
CA LEU A 140 -3.15 -6.32 -8.59
C LEU A 140 -1.84 -6.66 -9.31
N PRO A 141 -1.30 -7.90 -9.27
CA PRO A 141 -0.02 -8.20 -9.92
C PRO A 141 0.02 -7.86 -11.41
N PRO A 142 -1.03 -8.14 -12.22
CA PRO A 142 -1.05 -7.71 -13.62
C PRO A 142 -1.01 -6.19 -13.82
N ILE A 143 -1.60 -5.40 -12.91
CA ILE A 143 -1.52 -3.94 -12.93
C ILE A 143 -0.09 -3.50 -12.60
N ALA A 144 0.54 -4.09 -11.58
CA ALA A 144 1.91 -3.78 -11.18
C ALA A 144 2.91 -4.06 -12.31
N GLU A 145 2.73 -5.18 -13.03
CA GLU A 145 3.55 -5.58 -14.17
C GLU A 145 3.50 -4.57 -15.32
N GLN A 146 2.32 -4.02 -15.64
CA GLN A 146 2.16 -2.96 -16.66
C GLN A 146 3.03 -1.74 -16.35
N HIS A 147 3.27 -1.47 -15.07
CA HIS A 147 4.09 -0.38 -14.58
C HIS A 147 5.52 -0.80 -14.20
N LYS A 148 5.90 -2.08 -14.39
CA LYS A 148 7.20 -2.68 -14.01
C LYS A 148 7.53 -2.53 -12.51
N VAL A 149 6.52 -2.54 -11.64
CA VAL A 149 6.68 -2.48 -10.18
C VAL A 149 6.58 -3.90 -9.61
N HIS A 150 7.41 -4.23 -8.63
CA HIS A 150 7.37 -5.55 -7.97
C HIS A 150 6.15 -5.64 -7.05
N ALA A 151 5.37 -6.71 -7.15
CA ALA A 151 4.18 -6.98 -6.33
C ALA A 151 4.09 -8.46 -5.95
#